data_AF-R6NG45-F1
#
_entry.id   AF-R6NG45-F1
#
_cell.length_a   1.000
_cell.length_b   1.000
_cell.length_c   1.000
_cell.angle_alpha   90.00
_cell.angle_beta   90.00
_cell.angle_gamma   90.00
#
_symmetry.space_group_name_H-M   'P 1'
#
loop_
_entity.id
_entity.type
_entity.pdbx_description
1 polymer ?
#
loop_
_entity_poly.entity_id
_entity_poly.type
_entity_poly.pdbx_seq_one_letter_code
_entity_poly.pdbx_strand_id
1 'polypeptide(L)'
;MPIDGISVSRIPHPSARFTAGQSIYAVVKSIDSDGRITLSHKELLGTWEQNISKLKVGETVPGIVRSVEKYGIFVELAPNLAGLAEFSQGVEAGCHAGVYVKSIIPSKMKIKLIIVDSFAADYPVEPPEYYITSGHIDRWVYSPEESERLIESVFD
;
A
#
# COMPACT_ATOMS: atom_id res chain seq x y z
N MET A 1 -12.58 -0.75 -12.23
CA MET A 1 -11.61 -1.19 -11.21
C MET A 1 -12.23 -1.04 -9.83
N PRO A 2 -12.43 -2.12 -9.08
CA PRO A 2 -12.93 -2.06 -7.70
C PRO A 2 -11.84 -1.62 -6.72
N ILE A 3 -12.21 -1.18 -5.51
CA ILE A 3 -11.26 -0.69 -4.48
C ILE A 3 -10.18 -1.72 -4.14
N ASP A 4 -10.55 -2.99 -4.04
CA ASP A 4 -9.62 -4.09 -3.74
C ASP A 4 -8.61 -4.36 -4.88
N GLY A 5 -8.91 -3.87 -6.10
CA GLY A 5 -7.97 -3.88 -7.22
C GLY A 5 -6.95 -2.73 -7.17
N ILE A 6 -7.15 -1.72 -6.31
CA ILE A 6 -6.29 -0.53 -6.29
C ILE A 6 -5.07 -0.72 -5.39
N SER A 7 -5.25 -1.34 -4.23
CA SER A 7 -4.24 -1.41 -3.18
C SER A 7 -4.46 -2.65 -2.32
N VAL A 8 -3.37 -3.31 -1.88
CA VAL A 8 -3.44 -4.37 -0.85
C VAL A 8 -3.83 -3.77 0.50
N SER A 9 -3.27 -2.59 0.82
CA SER A 9 -3.64 -1.83 2.01
C SER A 9 -5.01 -1.19 1.82
N ARG A 10 -5.84 -1.18 2.87
CA ARG A 10 -7.17 -0.56 2.85
C ARG A 10 -7.03 0.94 2.56
N ILE A 11 -7.74 1.41 1.53
CA ILE A 11 -7.93 2.83 1.24
C ILE A 11 -9.43 3.17 1.31
N PRO A 12 -9.81 4.38 1.74
CA PRO A 12 -11.21 4.75 1.92
C PRO A 12 -11.94 5.07 0.61
N HIS A 13 -11.23 5.61 -0.39
CA HIS A 13 -11.79 6.08 -1.65
C HIS A 13 -10.71 6.08 -2.76
N PRO A 14 -11.05 5.92 -4.06
CA PRO A 14 -10.06 5.92 -5.14
C PRO A 14 -9.26 7.22 -5.24
N SER A 15 -9.82 8.35 -4.79
CA SER A 15 -9.12 9.64 -4.76
C SER A 15 -7.91 9.67 -3.83
N ALA A 16 -7.76 8.68 -2.93
CA ALA A 16 -6.55 8.52 -2.14
C ALA A 16 -5.33 8.06 -2.97
N ARG A 17 -5.55 7.66 -4.23
CA ARG A 17 -4.56 7.10 -5.15
C ARG A 17 -4.53 7.75 -6.52
N PHE A 18 -5.66 8.28 -6.95
CA PHE A 18 -5.83 8.76 -8.31
C PHE A 18 -6.39 10.17 -8.36
N THR A 19 -5.95 10.90 -9.38
CA THR A 19 -6.54 12.18 -9.78
C THR A 19 -7.17 12.05 -11.16
N ALA A 20 -8.18 12.87 -11.45
CA ALA A 20 -8.83 12.87 -12.76
C ALA A 20 -7.83 13.28 -13.86
N GLY A 21 -7.76 12.50 -14.95
CA GLY A 21 -6.80 12.72 -16.03
C GLY A 21 -5.42 12.09 -15.81
N GLN A 22 -5.17 11.47 -14.65
CA GLN A 22 -3.93 10.73 -14.40
C GLN A 22 -3.83 9.49 -15.30
N SER A 23 -2.71 9.38 -16.01
CA SER A 23 -2.37 8.14 -16.72
C SER A 23 -1.78 7.13 -15.75
N ILE A 24 -2.31 5.92 -15.74
CA ILE A 24 -1.87 4.82 -14.87
C ILE A 24 -1.66 3.55 -15.69
N TYR A 25 -0.76 2.68 -15.24
CA TYR A 25 -0.73 1.30 -15.71
C TYR A 25 -1.77 0.47 -14.96
N ALA A 26 -2.32 -0.55 -15.63
CA ALA A 26 -3.25 -1.49 -15.02
C ALA A 26 -3.09 -2.88 -15.64
N VAL A 27 -3.40 -3.88 -14.84
CA VAL A 27 -3.52 -5.28 -15.26
C VAL A 27 -4.96 -5.53 -15.69
N VAL A 28 -5.15 -6.18 -16.83
CA VAL A 28 -6.45 -6.76 -17.20
C VAL A 28 -6.63 -8.03 -16.38
N LYS A 29 -7.56 -7.99 -15.42
CA LYS A 29 -7.81 -9.11 -14.51
C LYS A 29 -8.76 -10.13 -15.11
N SER A 30 -9.78 -9.67 -15.82
CA SER A 30 -10.73 -10.55 -16.51
C SER A 30 -11.48 -9.78 -17.59
N ILE A 31 -12.02 -10.51 -18.56
CA ILE A 31 -12.96 -10.02 -19.54
C ILE A 31 -14.20 -10.93 -19.45
N ASP A 32 -15.35 -10.36 -19.14
CA ASP A 32 -16.59 -11.13 -19.08
C ASP A 32 -17.19 -11.40 -20.47
N SER A 33 -18.25 -12.21 -20.53
CA SER A 33 -18.92 -12.58 -21.78
C SER A 33 -19.53 -11.38 -22.52
N ASP A 34 -19.81 -10.28 -21.82
CA ASP A 34 -20.34 -9.05 -22.39
C ASP A 34 -19.22 -8.12 -22.88
N GLY A 35 -17.96 -8.55 -22.77
CA GLY A 35 -16.78 -7.78 -23.15
C GLY A 35 -16.37 -6.72 -22.12
N ARG A 36 -16.91 -6.77 -20.89
CA ARG A 36 -16.51 -5.83 -19.83
C ARG A 36 -15.16 -6.25 -19.27
N ILE A 37 -14.27 -5.27 -19.16
CA ILE A 37 -12.91 -5.46 -18.69
C ILE A 37 -12.82 -5.09 -17.21
N THR A 38 -12.39 -6.04 -16.39
CA THR A 38 -12.03 -5.77 -14.99
C THR A 38 -10.54 -5.46 -14.92
N LEU A 39 -10.20 -4.31 -14.34
CA LEU A 39 -8.82 -3.86 -14.18
C LEU A 39 -8.37 -3.95 -12.72
N SER A 40 -7.08 -4.22 -12.53
CA SER A 40 -6.36 -4.17 -11.25
C SER A 40 -5.10 -3.31 -11.39
N HIS A 41 -4.62 -2.76 -10.28
CA HIS A 41 -3.49 -1.85 -10.20
C HIS A 41 -2.43 -2.32 -9.21
N LYS A 42 -2.87 -2.90 -8.10
CA LYS A 42 -2.03 -3.25 -6.95
C LYS A 42 -0.87 -4.19 -7.26
N GLU A 43 -0.97 -5.08 -8.24
CA GLU A 43 0.11 -6.00 -8.62
C GLU A 43 1.33 -5.24 -9.16
N LEU A 44 1.09 -4.11 -9.83
CA LEU A 44 2.16 -3.30 -10.43
C LEU A 44 2.95 -2.50 -9.39
N LEU A 45 2.42 -2.38 -8.17
CA LEU A 45 2.96 -1.56 -7.08
C LEU A 45 3.90 -2.32 -6.14
N GLY A 46 4.31 -3.52 -6.56
CA GLY A 46 5.33 -4.32 -5.88
C GLY A 46 4.81 -5.19 -4.75
N THR A 47 5.63 -6.16 -4.36
CA THR A 47 5.42 -7.06 -3.23
C THR A 47 5.75 -6.38 -1.90
N TRP A 48 5.43 -7.05 -0.79
CA TRP A 48 5.84 -6.57 0.54
C TRP A 48 7.37 -6.48 0.66
N GLU A 49 8.10 -7.47 0.13
CA GLU A 49 9.57 -7.50 0.15
C GLU A 49 10.21 -6.42 -0.71
N GLN A 50 9.66 -6.19 -1.90
CA GLN A 50 10.16 -5.13 -2.78
C GLN A 50 10.02 -3.76 -2.12
N ASN A 51 8.87 -3.48 -1.51
CA ASN A 51 8.63 -2.19 -0.88
C ASN A 51 9.38 -2.02 0.45
N ILE A 52 9.49 -3.08 1.27
CA ILE A 52 10.23 -3.00 2.55
C ILE A 52 11.74 -2.86 2.33
N SER A 53 12.29 -3.33 1.20
CA SER A 53 13.73 -3.25 0.90
C SER A 53 14.29 -1.83 0.86
N LYS A 54 13.39 -0.85 0.69
CA LYS A 54 13.69 0.59 0.69
C LYS A 54 13.79 1.17 2.10
N LEU A 55 13.43 0.40 3.13
CA LEU A 55 13.34 0.82 4.52
C LEU A 55 14.31 0.05 5.43
N LYS A 56 14.73 0.69 6.52
CA LYS A 56 15.63 0.16 7.54
C LYS A 56 15.07 0.41 8.93
N VAL A 57 15.25 -0.57 9.82
CA VAL A 57 14.96 -0.40 11.25
C VAL A 57 15.87 0.70 11.81
N GLY A 58 15.28 1.62 12.57
CA GLY A 58 15.99 2.72 13.21
C GLY A 58 15.98 4.04 12.44
N GLU A 59 15.37 4.10 11.26
CA GLU A 59 15.23 5.35 10.51
C GLU A 59 13.85 5.98 10.71
N THR A 60 13.74 7.28 10.40
CA THR A 60 12.46 8.00 10.33
C THR A 60 12.13 8.26 8.86
N VAL A 61 10.95 7.82 8.43
CA VAL A 61 10.48 7.95 7.04
C VAL A 61 9.14 8.69 7.00
N PRO A 62 8.79 9.33 5.87
CA PRO A 62 7.44 9.86 5.68
C PRO A 62 6.43 8.72 5.52
N GLY A 63 5.19 8.97 5.93
CA GLY A 63 4.06 8.10 5.70
C GLY A 63 2.75 8.85 5.70
N ILE A 64 1.68 8.16 5.28
CA ILE A 64 0.32 8.70 5.23
C ILE A 64 -0.55 7.89 6.18
N VAL A 65 -1.24 8.57 7.10
CA VAL A 65 -2.18 7.93 8.02
C VAL A 65 -3.40 7.46 7.22
N ARG A 66 -3.61 6.15 7.15
CA ARG A 66 -4.75 5.55 6.41
C ARG A 66 -5.96 5.34 7.30
N SER A 67 -5.75 4.97 8.56
CA SER A 67 -6.83 4.89 9.54
C SER A 67 -6.30 5.04 10.97
N VAL A 68 -7.19 5.49 11.84
CA VAL A 68 -6.96 5.61 13.27
C VAL A 68 -7.98 4.72 13.97
N GLU A 69 -7.50 3.68 14.63
CA GLU A 69 -8.30 2.72 15.37
C GLU A 69 -8.00 2.84 16.87
N LYS A 70 -8.89 2.31 17.72
CA LYS A 70 -8.70 2.35 19.19
C LYS A 70 -7.40 1.68 19.65
N TYR A 71 -6.91 0.70 18.90
CA TYR A 71 -5.72 -0.07 19.24
C TYR A 71 -4.45 0.41 18.52
N GLY A 72 -4.54 1.40 17.65
CA GLY A 72 -3.37 1.92 16.95
C GLY A 72 -3.70 2.65 15.66
N ILE A 73 -2.65 3.20 15.05
CA ILE A 73 -2.73 4.04 13.84
C ILE A 73 -2.05 3.30 12.70
N PHE A 74 -2.77 3.11 11.60
CA PHE A 74 -2.23 2.50 10.39
C PHE A 74 -1.62 3.57 9.51
N VAL A 75 -0.31 3.48 9.30
CA VAL A 75 0.45 4.40 8.47
C VAL A 75 0.98 3.64 7.28
N GLU A 76 0.69 4.16 6.10
CA GLU A 76 1.25 3.65 4.87
C GLU A 76 2.60 4.30 4.59
N LEU A 77 3.59 3.47 4.30
CA LEU A 77 4.98 3.87 4.04
C LEU A 77 5.31 3.83 2.55
N ALA A 78 4.66 2.93 1.83
CA ALA A 78 4.74 2.78 0.39
C ALA A 78 3.46 2.08 -0.11
N PRO A 79 3.17 2.09 -1.42
CA PRO A 79 2.14 1.23 -1.98
C PRO A 79 2.26 -0.22 -1.50
N ASN A 80 1.14 -0.86 -1.17
CA ASN A 80 1.08 -2.21 -0.59
C ASN A 80 1.86 -2.43 0.73
N LEU A 81 2.38 -1.38 1.37
CA LEU A 81 3.19 -1.47 2.58
C LEU A 81 2.68 -0.51 3.66
N ALA A 82 2.08 -1.07 4.71
CA ALA A 82 1.62 -0.32 5.87
C ALA A 82 2.21 -0.87 7.17
N GLY A 83 2.45 0.02 8.12
CA GLY A 83 2.83 -0.28 9.48
C GLY A 83 1.77 0.15 10.49
N LEU A 84 1.95 -0.33 11.72
CA LEU A 84 1.10 -0.01 12.86
C LEU A 84 1.92 0.79 13.88
N ALA A 85 1.46 1.99 14.18
CA ALA A 85 1.92 2.76 15.33
C ALA A 85 0.95 2.58 16.50
N GLU A 86 1.46 2.78 17.71
CA GLU A 86 0.61 2.94 18.89
C GLU A 86 -0.26 4.21 18.75
N PHE A 87 -1.37 4.24 19.48
CA PHE A 87 -2.25 5.41 19.45
C PHE A 87 -1.51 6.67 19.90
N SER A 88 -1.70 7.75 19.15
CA SER A 88 -1.16 9.08 19.46
C SER A 88 -2.28 10.11 19.31
N GLN A 89 -2.36 11.04 20.25
CA GLN A 89 -3.40 12.08 20.24
C GLN A 89 -3.16 13.10 19.13
N GLY A 90 -4.23 13.56 18.48
CA GLY A 90 -4.16 14.60 17.44
C GLY A 90 -3.75 14.09 16.05
N VAL A 91 -3.65 12.77 15.87
CA VAL A 91 -3.43 12.15 14.57
C VAL A 91 -4.77 11.81 13.94
N GLU A 92 -4.97 12.22 12.69
CA GLU A 92 -6.19 11.99 11.92
C GLU A 92 -5.89 11.24 10.60
N ALA A 93 -6.88 10.53 10.07
CA ALA A 93 -6.75 9.86 8.78
C ALA A 93 -6.61 10.88 7.65
N GLY A 94 -5.69 10.62 6.72
CA GLY A 94 -5.35 11.52 5.62
C GLY A 94 -4.14 12.41 5.91
N CYS A 95 -3.76 12.60 7.19
CA CYS A 95 -2.57 13.39 7.53
C CYS A 95 -1.27 12.69 7.12
N HIS A 96 -0.26 13.50 6.88
CA HIS A 96 1.11 13.04 6.76
C HIS A 96 1.71 12.84 8.15
N ALA A 97 2.64 11.90 8.27
CA ALA A 97 3.36 11.63 9.49
C ALA A 97 4.81 11.27 9.20
N GLY A 98 5.75 11.85 9.96
CA GLY A 98 7.07 11.29 10.13
C GLY A 98 6.98 10.12 11.10
N VAL A 99 7.44 8.94 10.68
CA VAL A 99 7.34 7.72 11.47
C VAL A 99 8.68 7.03 11.62
N TYR A 100 9.03 6.70 12.86
CA TYR A 100 10.22 5.95 13.18
C TYR A 100 9.97 4.45 13.05
N VAL A 101 10.81 3.75 12.30
CA VAL A 101 10.71 2.30 12.05
C VAL A 101 11.30 1.54 13.23
N LYS A 102 10.44 1.10 14.16
CA LYS A 102 10.85 0.41 15.40
C LYS A 102 11.25 -1.03 15.16
N SER A 103 10.49 -1.77 14.35
CA SER A 103 10.77 -3.17 14.03
C SER A 103 10.04 -3.63 12.78
N ILE A 104 10.66 -4.54 12.03
CA ILE A 104 10.07 -5.18 10.85
C ILE A 104 9.99 -6.70 11.14
N ILE A 105 8.84 -7.31 10.87
CA ILE A 105 8.56 -8.73 11.13
C ILE A 105 7.96 -9.34 9.84
N PRO A 106 8.80 -9.82 8.91
CA PRO A 106 8.34 -10.28 7.60
C PRO A 106 7.44 -11.52 7.65
N SER A 107 7.74 -12.47 8.53
CA SER A 107 6.88 -13.64 8.79
C SER A 107 5.41 -13.29 9.07
N LYS A 108 5.14 -12.12 9.64
CA LYS A 108 3.78 -11.62 9.93
C LYS A 108 3.34 -10.49 9.02
N MET A 109 4.19 -10.04 8.09
CA MET A 109 4.03 -8.82 7.29
C MET A 109 3.70 -7.60 8.17
N LYS A 110 4.36 -7.48 9.32
CA LYS A 110 4.13 -6.41 10.31
C LYS A 110 5.31 -5.47 10.38
N ILE A 111 5.01 -4.17 10.40
CA ILE A 111 5.97 -3.11 10.72
C ILE A 111 5.43 -2.39 11.95
N LYS A 112 6.25 -2.28 12.99
CA LYS A 112 5.92 -1.46 14.16
C LYS A 112 6.56 -0.09 13.98
N LEU A 113 5.75 0.94 14.18
CA LEU A 113 6.12 2.32 13.98
C LEU A 113 5.96 3.11 15.28
N ILE A 114 6.62 4.26 15.35
CA ILE A 114 6.34 5.31 16.33
C ILE A 114 6.08 6.58 15.54
N ILE A 115 4.94 7.25 15.81
CA ILE A 115 4.67 8.57 15.23
C ILE A 115 5.67 9.56 15.87
N VAL A 116 6.48 10.21 15.06
CA VAL A 116 7.40 11.28 15.49
C VAL A 116 6.66 12.61 15.45
N ASP A 117 5.97 12.87 14.34
CA ASP A 117 5.11 14.02 14.13
C ASP A 117 3.97 13.68 13.17
N SER A 118 2.97 14.57 13.11
CA SER A 118 1.89 14.49 12.12
C SER A 118 1.43 15.89 11.74
N PHE A 119 1.12 16.08 10.47
CA PHE A 119 0.72 17.38 9.94
C PHE A 119 -0.25 17.23 8.77
N ALA A 120 -1.14 18.21 8.64
CA ALA A 120 -1.99 18.36 7.46
C ALA A 120 -1.16 19.05 6.36
N ALA A 121 -1.01 18.41 5.21
CA ALA A 121 -0.38 18.99 4.04
C ALA A 121 -1.06 18.45 2.79
N ASP A 122 -1.25 19.34 1.81
CA ASP A 122 -1.69 18.96 0.47
C ASP A 122 -0.45 18.56 -0.34
N TYR A 123 -0.04 17.29 -0.24
CA TYR A 123 0.98 16.77 -1.16
C TYR A 123 0.32 16.25 -2.44
N PRO A 124 0.87 16.57 -3.62
CA PRO A 124 0.45 15.92 -4.85
C PRO A 124 0.69 14.42 -4.72
N VAL A 125 -0.24 13.62 -5.25
CA VAL A 125 -0.02 12.18 -5.38
C VAL A 125 1.15 12.00 -6.34
N GLU A 126 2.32 11.65 -5.82
CA GLU A 126 3.45 11.31 -6.67
C GLU A 126 3.08 10.13 -7.57
N PRO A 127 3.50 10.14 -8.85
CA PRO A 127 3.31 8.99 -9.71
C PRO A 127 3.93 7.75 -9.05
N PRO A 128 3.17 6.65 -8.92
CA PRO A 128 3.71 5.46 -8.28
C PRO A 128 4.85 4.88 -9.14
N GLU A 129 5.84 4.33 -8.47
CA GLU A 129 6.85 3.49 -9.10
C GLU A 129 6.22 2.14 -9.47
N TYR A 130 6.24 1.80 -10.75
CA TYR A 130 5.75 0.52 -11.24
C TYR A 130 6.90 -0.48 -11.34
N TYR A 131 6.73 -1.64 -10.72
CA TYR A 131 7.68 -2.75 -10.83
C TYR A 131 7.49 -3.53 -12.14
N ILE A 132 6.29 -3.46 -12.73
CA ILE A 132 5.96 -4.07 -14.02
C ILE A 132 5.14 -3.06 -14.82
N THR A 133 5.48 -2.89 -16.10
CA THR A 133 4.77 -1.99 -17.02
C THR A 133 4.29 -2.69 -18.29
N SER A 134 4.66 -3.95 -18.51
CA SER A 134 4.30 -4.73 -19.71
C SER A 134 4.39 -6.22 -19.44
N GLY A 135 3.69 -7.02 -20.24
CA GLY A 135 3.74 -8.48 -20.20
C GLY A 135 2.43 -9.11 -19.75
N HIS A 136 2.50 -10.39 -19.41
CA HIS A 136 1.39 -11.18 -18.90
C HIS A 136 1.70 -11.62 -17.46
N ILE A 137 0.68 -11.67 -16.60
CA ILE A 137 0.80 -12.06 -15.20
C ILE A 137 -0.21 -13.18 -14.99
N ASP A 138 0.24 -14.42 -14.84
CA ASP A 138 -0.61 -15.54 -14.45
C ASP A 138 -0.83 -15.56 -12.92
N ARG A 139 0.20 -15.14 -12.17
CA ARG A 139 0.21 -15.19 -10.71
C ARG A 139 1.10 -14.09 -10.14
N TRP A 140 0.63 -13.46 -9.07
CA TRP A 140 1.37 -12.45 -8.32
C TRP A 140 1.34 -12.75 -6.83
N VAL A 141 2.50 -12.96 -6.22
CA VAL A 141 2.63 -13.27 -4.78
C VAL A 141 3.11 -12.02 -4.04
N TYR A 142 2.29 -11.51 -3.13
CA TYR A 142 2.58 -10.30 -2.35
C TYR A 142 3.39 -10.58 -1.09
N SER A 143 3.10 -11.72 -0.45
CA SER A 143 3.68 -12.11 0.84
C SER A 143 5.12 -12.63 0.67
N PRO A 144 6.03 -12.33 1.62
CA PRO A 144 7.35 -12.97 1.68
C PRO A 144 7.26 -14.49 1.75
N GLU A 145 8.31 -15.20 1.34
CA GLU A 145 8.38 -16.67 1.42
C GLU A 145 8.23 -17.18 2.86
N GLU A 146 8.82 -16.48 3.83
CA GLU A 146 8.75 -16.81 5.26
C GLU A 146 7.41 -16.44 5.93
N SER A 147 6.44 -15.92 5.17
CA SER A 147 5.18 -15.45 5.73
C SER A 147 4.28 -16.59 6.20
N GLU A 148 3.69 -16.42 7.39
CA GLU A 148 2.65 -17.30 7.94
C GLU A 148 1.37 -17.32 7.06
N ARG A 149 1.20 -16.33 6.17
CA ARG A 149 0.01 -16.18 5.31
C ARG A 149 0.43 -15.90 3.88
N LEU A 150 -0.06 -16.73 2.96
CA LEU A 150 0.05 -16.48 1.53
C LEU A 150 -0.98 -15.43 1.10
N ILE A 151 -0.50 -14.31 0.56
CA ILE A 151 -1.34 -13.32 -0.11
C ILE A 151 -0.93 -13.28 -1.57
N GLU A 152 -1.87 -13.56 -2.46
CA GLU A 152 -1.61 -13.63 -3.88
C GLU A 152 -2.80 -13.19 -4.74
N SER A 153 -2.54 -13.00 -6.02
CA SER A 153 -3.55 -12.91 -7.06
C SER A 153 -3.23 -13.93 -8.14
N VAL A 154 -4.24 -14.68 -8.54
CA VAL A 154 -4.19 -15.63 -9.66
C VAL A 154 -5.11 -15.08 -10.73
N PHE A 155 -4.61 -15.06 -11.96
CA PHE A 155 -5.29 -14.56 -13.14
C PHE A 155 -5.68 -15.76 -13.99
N ASP A 156 -6.97 -15.83 -14.33
CA ASP A 156 -7.56 -16.89 -15.16
C ASP A 156 -7.77 -16.40 -16.60
#